data_AF-A0A1G1BSP8-F1
#
_entry.id   AF-A0A1G1BSP8-F1
#
_cell.length_a   1.000
_cell.length_b   1.000
_cell.length_c   1.000
_cell.angle_alpha   90.00
_cell.angle_beta   90.00
_cell.angle_gamma   90.00
#
_symmetry.space_group_name_H-M   'P 1'
#
loop_
_entity.id
_entity.type
_entity.pdbx_description
1 polymer ?
#
loop_
_entity_poly.entity_id
_entity_poly.type
_entity_poly.pdbx_seq_one_letter_code
_entity_poly.pdbx_strand_id
1 'polypeptide(L)'
;MSINAVIPGARSVVAGWIVALAIGLSVSTGLAAEPLPAALKESRVPVKDDSARAGFEVVERRLTLGNVGFRYHLVVDPAQGDRPVIQRYGDYFLACGFPQNTWNWNNEYFLDVRVARGTEPPFVANKATLQEGTYVLEQGTRAVAEMVWPLPGAASNAAGRMVVRIVKRPEAPNWFYLRVALEGDPAAQLMQVTLMSYPYITSAPRERQRWATTLTRAFQVLDKPAAFDPAAEWGVVLHNKNAHENGGALVVFDPAEVASATVGGTYCVAVNLAPNPNARELHLTLGYFWDTHYTAAVTAFRGGAAGVLADLQRVEWTVRPDAELWARERRAIEGLMVYKVVETQFGSQWKAMATEAGRLLAGVPAPSSPAVPSASSAGDGVDRRFSVMLSQARQLRAQLYDVALQELIRDAAK
;
A
#
# COMPACT_ATOMS: atom_id res chain seq x y z
N MET A 1 -76.67 -4.44 57.50
CA MET A 1 -76.50 -4.11 56.07
C MET A 1 -75.01 -3.94 55.80
N SER A 2 -74.47 -4.68 54.82
CA SER A 2 -73.17 -4.49 54.11
C SER A 2 -71.90 -4.61 54.99
N ILE A 3 -71.02 -5.62 54.88
CA ILE A 3 -70.14 -6.11 53.79
C ILE A 3 -68.95 -5.19 53.45
N ASN A 4 -67.74 -5.77 53.64
CA ASN A 4 -66.44 -5.57 52.95
C ASN A 4 -65.65 -4.27 53.13
N ALA A 5 -64.36 -4.18 52.84
CA ALA A 5 -63.19 -5.07 52.73
C ALA A 5 -62.08 -4.17 52.13
N VAL A 6 -60.84 -4.31 52.61
CA VAL A 6 -59.51 -4.34 51.93
C VAL A 6 -59.36 -3.49 50.61
N ILE A 7 -58.35 -2.63 50.42
CA ILE A 7 -57.00 -2.93 49.87
C ILE A 7 -56.17 -1.62 49.74
N PRO A 8 -54.81 -1.68 49.79
CA PRO A 8 -53.89 -0.55 49.77
C PRO A 8 -53.43 -0.14 48.36
N GLY A 9 -52.86 1.06 48.24
CA GLY A 9 -52.21 1.58 47.03
C GLY A 9 -50.80 2.09 47.32
N ALA A 10 -49.85 1.68 46.47
CA ALA A 10 -48.43 2.02 46.50
C ALA A 10 -48.08 3.15 45.49
N ARG A 11 -47.10 3.98 45.88
CA ARG A 11 -46.23 4.92 45.12
C ARG A 11 -45.38 5.60 46.23
N SER A 12 -44.08 5.93 46.17
CA SER A 12 -43.02 5.96 45.17
C SER A 12 -41.71 6.38 45.90
N VAL A 13 -40.56 5.85 45.49
CA VAL A 13 -39.33 6.61 45.13
C VAL A 13 -38.30 7.07 46.22
N VAL A 14 -37.04 6.71 45.93
CA VAL A 14 -35.70 7.32 46.22
C VAL A 14 -34.76 6.71 47.28
N ALA A 15 -33.61 6.28 46.72
CA ALA A 15 -32.21 6.29 47.21
C ALA A 15 -31.72 5.28 48.27
N GLY A 16 -30.68 4.55 47.88
CA GLY A 16 -29.81 3.79 48.78
C GLY A 16 -28.83 2.83 48.08
N TRP A 17 -27.87 3.40 47.34
CA TRP A 17 -26.48 2.94 47.10
C TRP A 17 -26.13 1.45 47.39
N ILE A 18 -25.85 0.64 46.36
CA ILE A 18 -24.51 0.40 45.76
C ILE A 18 -23.52 -0.21 46.78
N VAL A 19 -23.56 -1.53 46.94
CA VAL A 19 -22.40 -2.40 47.23
C VAL A 19 -22.67 -3.78 46.61
N ALA A 20 -21.63 -4.38 46.02
CA ALA A 20 -21.54 -5.75 45.50
C ALA A 20 -21.92 -5.98 44.03
N LEU A 21 -21.04 -5.55 43.12
CA LEU A 21 -20.51 -6.44 42.07
C LEU A 21 -19.18 -5.86 41.52
N ALA A 22 -18.10 -6.02 42.30
CA ALA A 22 -16.76 -5.57 41.93
C ALA A 22 -15.75 -6.69 42.22
N ILE A 23 -15.87 -7.81 41.50
CA ILE A 23 -14.81 -8.82 41.36
C ILE A 23 -14.89 -9.35 39.92
N GLY A 24 -13.84 -9.09 39.14
CA GLY A 24 -13.42 -10.04 38.09
C GLY A 24 -13.77 -9.75 36.63
N LEU A 25 -13.95 -8.49 36.22
CA LEU A 25 -13.78 -8.11 34.81
C LEU A 25 -12.53 -7.23 34.72
N SER A 26 -11.37 -7.90 34.80
CA SER A 26 -10.15 -7.40 34.19
C SER A 26 -10.37 -7.41 32.67
N VAL A 27 -11.21 -6.49 32.19
CA VAL A 27 -11.15 -6.05 30.80
C VAL A 27 -9.80 -5.41 30.71
N SER A 28 -8.80 -6.20 30.30
CA SER A 28 -7.67 -5.67 29.58
C SER A 28 -8.28 -4.95 28.38
N THR A 29 -8.60 -3.67 28.56
CA THR A 29 -8.64 -2.71 27.49
C THR A 29 -7.19 -2.65 26.98
N GLY A 30 -6.79 -3.70 26.26
CA GLY A 30 -5.80 -3.50 25.23
C GLY A 30 -6.38 -2.37 24.41
N LEU A 31 -5.78 -1.19 24.54
CA LEU A 31 -6.03 -0.07 23.65
C LEU A 31 -5.93 -0.70 22.26
N ALA A 32 -7.08 -0.99 21.66
CA ALA A 32 -7.13 -1.44 20.29
C ALA A 32 -6.51 -0.27 19.54
N ALA A 33 -5.25 -0.44 19.12
CA ALA A 33 -4.54 0.59 18.39
C ALA A 33 -5.48 1.06 17.28
N GLU A 34 -5.72 2.37 17.20
CA GLU A 34 -6.62 2.89 16.17
C GLU A 34 -6.17 2.31 14.83
N PRO A 35 -7.12 1.77 14.03
CA PRO A 35 -6.78 1.13 12.78
C PRO A 35 -6.00 2.12 11.91
N LEU A 36 -4.88 1.69 11.35
CA LEU A 36 -4.06 2.55 10.51
C LEU A 36 -4.92 3.11 9.36
N PRO A 37 -5.07 4.45 9.26
CA PRO A 37 -5.90 5.02 8.23
C PRO A 37 -5.30 4.72 6.86
N ALA A 38 -6.11 4.16 5.96
CA ALA A 38 -5.74 4.02 4.56
C ALA A 38 -6.75 4.72 3.67
N ALA A 39 -6.25 5.57 2.76
CA ALA A 39 -7.09 6.33 1.85
C ALA A 39 -6.54 6.26 0.43
N LEU A 40 -7.47 6.12 -0.51
CA LEU A 40 -7.21 6.13 -1.94
C LEU A 40 -7.93 7.33 -2.56
N LYS A 41 -7.24 8.05 -3.44
CA LYS A 41 -7.84 9.08 -4.28
C LYS A 41 -7.32 8.92 -5.69
N GLU A 42 -8.23 8.87 -6.65
CA GLU A 42 -7.90 8.85 -8.07
C GLU A 42 -8.57 10.03 -8.77
N SER A 43 -7.87 10.60 -9.74
CA SER A 43 -8.43 11.65 -10.59
C SER A 43 -7.79 11.62 -11.96
N ARG A 44 -8.59 11.96 -12.96
CA ARG A 44 -8.18 12.10 -14.34
C ARG A 44 -8.61 13.48 -14.81
N VAL A 45 -7.67 14.29 -15.28
CA VAL A 45 -7.95 15.68 -15.66
C VAL A 45 -7.26 16.02 -16.99
N PRO A 46 -7.89 16.79 -17.88
CA PRO A 46 -7.22 17.27 -19.09
C PRO A 46 -5.97 18.08 -18.77
N VAL A 47 -4.93 17.96 -19.60
CA VAL A 47 -3.78 18.87 -19.54
C VAL A 47 -4.28 20.28 -19.87
N LYS A 48 -4.16 21.19 -18.91
CA LYS A 48 -4.56 22.60 -19.08
C LYS A 48 -3.41 23.42 -19.65
N ASP A 49 -3.78 24.49 -20.36
CA ASP A 49 -2.86 25.57 -20.75
C ASP A 49 -1.66 25.13 -21.62
N ASP A 50 -1.80 24.01 -22.36
CA ASP A 50 -0.79 23.52 -23.32
C ASP A 50 -1.46 23.07 -24.63
N SER A 51 -1.47 23.95 -25.64
CA SER A 51 -2.10 23.68 -26.93
C SER A 51 -1.43 22.54 -27.70
N ALA A 52 -0.14 22.29 -27.50
CA ALA A 52 0.58 21.18 -28.13
C ALA A 52 0.17 19.82 -27.56
N ARG A 53 -0.51 19.81 -26.41
CA ARG A 53 -1.01 18.61 -25.71
C ARG A 53 -2.52 18.62 -25.55
N ALA A 54 -3.22 19.35 -26.42
CA ALA A 54 -4.67 19.31 -26.49
C ALA A 54 -5.14 17.86 -26.69
N GLY A 55 -6.02 17.38 -25.81
CA GLY A 55 -6.52 16.00 -25.81
C GLY A 55 -5.75 15.04 -24.91
N PHE A 56 -4.58 15.42 -24.37
CA PHE A 56 -3.89 14.62 -23.36
C PHE A 56 -4.51 14.81 -21.97
N GLU A 57 -4.33 13.81 -21.12
CA GLU A 57 -4.86 13.80 -19.77
C GLU A 57 -3.78 13.44 -18.75
N VAL A 58 -3.91 13.96 -17.55
CA VAL A 58 -3.14 13.59 -16.38
C VAL A 58 -3.94 12.59 -15.57
N VAL A 59 -3.36 11.42 -15.32
CA VAL A 59 -3.88 10.45 -14.36
C VAL A 59 -3.10 10.60 -13.06
N GLU A 60 -3.80 10.96 -11.99
CA GLU A 60 -3.25 10.99 -10.63
C GLU A 60 -3.87 9.89 -9.76
N ARG A 61 -3.03 9.19 -9.01
CA ARG A 61 -3.45 8.28 -7.95
C ARG A 61 -2.68 8.57 -6.67
N ARG A 62 -3.38 8.64 -5.54
CA ARG A 62 -2.80 8.91 -4.23
C ARG A 62 -3.19 7.82 -3.26
N LEU A 63 -2.19 7.35 -2.52
CA LEU A 63 -2.34 6.38 -1.45
C LEU A 63 -1.79 6.99 -0.17
N THR A 64 -2.58 6.94 0.89
CA THR A 64 -2.15 7.22 2.26
C THR A 64 -2.23 5.92 3.06
N LEU A 65 -1.18 5.59 3.80
CA LEU A 65 -1.15 4.48 4.76
C LEU A 65 -0.53 4.97 6.08
N GLY A 66 -1.34 5.34 7.06
CA GLY A 66 -0.85 6.00 8.26
C GLY A 66 -0.06 7.28 7.92
N ASN A 67 1.21 7.32 8.33
CA ASN A 67 2.11 8.45 8.09
C ASN A 67 2.97 8.33 6.81
N VAL A 68 2.71 7.36 5.92
CA VAL A 68 3.34 7.33 4.57
C VAL A 68 2.33 7.72 3.50
N GLY A 69 2.78 8.47 2.50
CA GLY A 69 1.97 8.91 1.36
C GLY A 69 2.67 8.61 0.04
N PHE A 70 1.92 8.11 -0.94
CA PHE A 70 2.38 7.90 -2.31
C PHE A 70 1.52 8.72 -3.27
N ARG A 71 2.16 9.29 -4.30
CA ARG A 71 1.48 9.98 -5.40
C ARG A 71 2.04 9.50 -6.72
N TYR A 72 1.21 8.85 -7.51
CA TYR A 72 1.44 8.58 -8.92
C TYR A 72 0.81 9.69 -9.75
N HIS A 73 1.55 10.17 -10.74
CA HIS A 73 1.13 11.16 -11.72
C HIS A 73 1.70 10.73 -13.07
N LEU A 74 0.86 10.64 -14.09
CA LEU A 74 1.31 10.35 -15.45
C LEU A 74 0.45 11.08 -16.47
N VAL A 75 1.10 11.76 -17.41
CA VAL A 75 0.46 12.25 -18.64
C VAL A 75 0.29 11.10 -19.63
N VAL A 76 -0.93 10.95 -20.16
CA VAL A 76 -1.29 9.92 -21.14
C VAL A 76 -1.96 10.53 -22.36
N ASP A 77 -1.86 9.82 -23.49
CA ASP A 77 -2.63 10.09 -24.71
C ASP A 77 -3.81 9.09 -24.81
N PRO A 78 -5.04 9.53 -24.50
CA PRO A 78 -6.22 8.67 -24.59
C PRO A 78 -6.52 8.20 -26.01
N ALA A 79 -6.16 8.97 -27.04
CA ALA A 79 -6.37 8.60 -28.43
C ALA A 79 -5.49 7.42 -28.86
N GLN A 80 -4.42 7.13 -28.10
CA GLN A 80 -3.53 5.98 -28.28
C GLN A 80 -3.70 4.91 -27.19
N GLY A 81 -4.91 4.80 -26.62
CA GLY A 81 -5.20 3.78 -25.61
C GLY A 81 -4.43 4.01 -24.31
N ASP A 82 -4.40 5.25 -23.83
CA ASP A 82 -3.71 5.68 -22.61
C ASP A 82 -2.19 5.45 -22.63
N ARG A 83 -1.57 5.64 -23.80
CA ARG A 83 -0.12 5.54 -23.95
C ARG A 83 0.57 6.58 -23.05
N PRO A 84 1.56 6.20 -22.22
CA PRO A 84 2.35 7.16 -21.45
C PRO A 84 3.09 8.17 -22.33
N VAL A 85 3.05 9.45 -21.94
CA VAL A 85 3.78 10.55 -22.58
C VAL A 85 4.75 11.15 -21.56
N ILE A 86 6.03 10.76 -21.63
CA ILE A 86 7.06 11.22 -20.69
C ILE A 86 8.16 11.91 -21.50
N GLN A 87 7.98 13.20 -21.77
CA GLN A 87 8.88 13.98 -22.64
C GLN A 87 9.59 15.12 -21.91
N ARG A 88 9.01 15.63 -20.83
CA ARG A 88 9.57 16.71 -20.02
C ARG A 88 9.35 16.49 -18.53
N TYR A 89 10.01 17.31 -17.72
CA TYR A 89 9.77 17.37 -16.28
C TYR A 89 8.28 17.67 -16.00
N GLY A 90 7.71 17.00 -15.01
CA GLY A 90 6.28 17.11 -14.70
C GLY A 90 5.40 16.05 -15.35
N ASP A 91 5.86 15.37 -16.40
CA ASP A 91 5.01 14.40 -17.12
C ASP A 91 4.78 13.10 -16.35
N TYR A 92 5.69 12.77 -15.44
CA TYR A 92 5.66 11.57 -14.64
C TYR A 92 6.17 11.84 -13.24
N PHE A 93 5.41 11.40 -12.23
CA PHE A 93 5.89 11.26 -10.87
C PHE A 93 5.45 9.93 -10.25
N LEU A 94 6.34 9.33 -9.49
CA LEU A 94 6.02 8.35 -8.45
C LEU A 94 6.67 8.85 -7.18
N ALA A 95 5.90 9.54 -6.35
CA ALA A 95 6.36 10.19 -5.13
C ALA A 95 6.19 9.28 -3.92
N CYS A 96 7.09 9.40 -2.95
CA CYS A 96 6.89 8.89 -1.59
C CYS A 96 7.23 9.98 -0.57
N GLY A 97 6.24 10.41 0.21
CA GLY A 97 6.43 11.28 1.37
C GLY A 97 6.39 10.44 2.65
N PHE A 98 7.53 10.34 3.34
CA PHE A 98 7.63 9.60 4.61
C PHE A 98 8.57 10.26 5.64
N PRO A 99 8.03 10.87 6.72
CA PRO A 99 6.60 10.98 7.02
C PRO A 99 5.90 11.86 5.98
N GLN A 100 4.57 11.79 5.89
CA GLN A 100 3.81 12.51 4.86
C GLN A 100 4.22 13.98 4.75
N ASN A 101 4.26 14.49 3.52
CA ASN A 101 4.63 15.86 3.18
C ASN A 101 6.09 16.25 3.49
N THR A 102 6.96 15.28 3.78
CA THR A 102 8.41 15.52 3.86
C THR A 102 9.11 15.16 2.54
N TRP A 103 10.34 15.64 2.39
CA TRP A 103 11.18 15.35 1.22
C TRP A 103 12.16 14.21 1.45
N ASN A 104 12.20 13.60 2.65
CA ASN A 104 13.15 12.54 3.01
C ASN A 104 13.28 11.48 1.91
N TRP A 105 12.14 11.02 1.41
CA TRP A 105 12.03 10.23 0.20
C TRP A 105 11.62 11.11 -0.98
N ASN A 106 12.00 10.72 -2.19
CA ASN A 106 11.84 11.60 -3.35
C ASN A 106 10.35 11.80 -3.72
N ASN A 107 9.90 13.06 -3.74
CA ASN A 107 8.52 13.43 -4.05
C ASN A 107 8.18 13.50 -5.55
N GLU A 108 9.14 13.13 -6.40
CA GLU A 108 9.03 13.14 -7.86
C GLU A 108 9.33 11.75 -8.42
N TYR A 109 10.50 11.19 -8.09
CA TYR A 109 11.00 9.95 -8.67
C TYR A 109 11.45 8.97 -7.58
N PHE A 110 10.59 8.59 -6.64
CA PHE A 110 10.93 7.70 -5.53
C PHE A 110 11.44 6.33 -5.96
N LEU A 111 10.77 5.68 -6.89
CA LEU A 111 11.01 4.28 -7.25
C LEU A 111 11.09 4.14 -8.77
N ASP A 112 12.14 3.49 -9.25
CA ASP A 112 12.23 2.97 -10.62
C ASP A 112 12.55 1.47 -10.57
N VAL A 113 11.78 0.67 -11.31
CA VAL A 113 11.98 -0.78 -11.41
C VAL A 113 12.29 -1.14 -12.85
N ARG A 114 13.53 -1.59 -13.08
CA ARG A 114 13.98 -2.05 -14.39
C ARG A 114 13.74 -3.54 -14.54
N VAL A 115 13.08 -3.90 -15.63
CA VAL A 115 12.70 -5.27 -15.98
C VAL A 115 13.34 -5.63 -17.31
N ALA A 116 13.82 -6.87 -17.42
CA ALA A 116 14.18 -7.48 -18.70
C ALA A 116 13.21 -8.61 -19.03
N ARG A 117 13.01 -8.84 -20.33
CA ARG A 117 12.24 -9.97 -20.85
C ARG A 117 12.98 -10.59 -22.02
N GLY A 118 13.54 -11.79 -21.83
CA GLY A 118 14.27 -12.50 -22.88
C GLY A 118 15.30 -11.61 -23.58
N THR A 119 15.14 -11.40 -24.88
CA THR A 119 16.02 -10.58 -25.73
C THR A 119 15.53 -9.14 -25.94
N GLU A 120 14.39 -8.75 -25.36
CA GLU A 120 13.87 -7.39 -25.47
C GLU A 120 14.78 -6.40 -24.71
N PRO A 121 14.94 -5.16 -25.20
CA PRO A 121 15.62 -4.12 -24.44
C PRO A 121 14.97 -3.91 -23.06
N PRO A 122 15.77 -3.83 -21.98
CA PRO A 122 15.22 -3.56 -20.65
C PRO A 122 14.47 -2.24 -20.59
N PHE A 123 13.41 -2.20 -19.79
CA PHE A 123 12.56 -1.01 -19.63
C PHE A 123 12.26 -0.74 -18.16
N VAL A 124 11.82 0.48 -17.85
CA VAL A 124 11.38 0.87 -16.50
C VAL A 124 9.86 0.65 -16.40
N ALA A 125 9.44 -0.38 -15.68
CA ALA A 125 8.06 -0.87 -15.70
C ALA A 125 7.05 0.18 -15.24
N ASN A 126 7.36 0.92 -14.18
CA ASN A 126 6.52 1.99 -13.64
C ASN A 126 6.39 3.24 -14.53
N LYS A 127 7.12 3.30 -15.66
CA LYS A 127 7.09 4.37 -16.67
C LYS A 127 6.63 3.88 -18.05
N ALA A 128 6.70 2.57 -18.31
CA ALA A 128 6.42 1.99 -19.63
C ALA A 128 4.93 1.91 -19.95
N THR A 129 4.08 1.83 -18.93
CA THR A 129 2.61 1.69 -19.06
C THR A 129 1.89 2.55 -18.01
N LEU A 130 0.63 2.87 -18.29
CA LEU A 130 -0.26 3.43 -17.28
C LEU A 130 -0.46 2.40 -16.17
N GLN A 131 -0.33 2.84 -14.91
CA GLN A 131 -0.64 2.01 -13.74
C GLN A 131 -2.09 1.50 -13.83
N GLU A 132 -2.31 0.21 -13.60
CA GLU A 132 -3.63 -0.44 -13.61
C GLU A 132 -4.49 0.11 -12.47
N GLY A 133 -3.92 0.15 -11.26
CA GLY A 133 -4.61 0.68 -10.10
C GLY A 133 -3.78 0.63 -8.82
N THR A 134 -4.36 1.18 -7.76
CA THR A 134 -3.88 1.02 -6.38
C THR A 134 -4.98 0.41 -5.52
N TYR A 135 -4.64 -0.61 -4.73
CA TYR A 135 -5.60 -1.42 -3.99
C TYR A 135 -5.22 -1.45 -2.53
N VAL A 136 -6.15 -1.12 -1.64
CA VAL A 136 -5.99 -1.41 -0.21
C VAL A 136 -6.55 -2.80 0.05
N LEU A 137 -5.71 -3.68 0.55
CA LEU A 137 -6.02 -5.10 0.74
C LEU A 137 -6.40 -5.42 2.18
N GLU A 138 -5.80 -4.73 3.14
CA GLU A 138 -6.01 -4.96 4.57
C GLU A 138 -5.88 -3.65 5.35
N GLN A 139 -6.71 -3.45 6.38
CA GLN A 139 -6.65 -2.35 7.33
C GLN A 139 -7.01 -2.86 8.73
N GLY A 140 -6.32 -2.39 9.77
CA GLY A 140 -6.53 -2.82 11.15
C GLY A 140 -5.21 -2.87 11.91
N THR A 141 -4.82 -4.06 12.34
CA THR A 141 -3.55 -4.34 13.03
C THR A 141 -2.32 -4.02 12.18
N ARG A 142 -2.50 -3.98 10.86
CA ARG A 142 -1.56 -3.45 9.86
C ARG A 142 -2.36 -2.89 8.69
N ALA A 143 -1.70 -2.14 7.82
CA ALA A 143 -2.26 -1.73 6.55
C ALA A 143 -1.44 -2.33 5.40
N VAL A 144 -2.11 -2.97 4.45
CA VAL A 144 -1.48 -3.55 3.25
C VAL A 144 -2.11 -2.94 2.00
N ALA A 145 -1.28 -2.47 1.09
CA ALA A 145 -1.73 -1.98 -0.21
C ALA A 145 -0.83 -2.46 -1.35
N GLU A 146 -1.36 -2.44 -2.57
CA GLU A 146 -0.63 -2.74 -3.78
C GLU A 146 -0.80 -1.65 -4.82
N MET A 147 0.29 -1.36 -5.52
CA MET A 147 0.33 -0.56 -6.73
C MET A 147 0.72 -1.48 -7.90
N VAL A 148 -0.05 -1.47 -8.98
CA VAL A 148 0.06 -2.48 -10.04
C VAL A 148 0.26 -1.84 -11.40
N TRP A 149 1.28 -2.28 -12.13
CA TRP A 149 1.55 -1.86 -13.51
C TRP A 149 1.57 -3.06 -14.44
N PRO A 150 0.87 -3.02 -15.58
CA PRO A 150 1.02 -4.05 -16.60
C PRO A 150 2.40 -3.94 -17.26
N LEU A 151 2.99 -5.07 -17.65
CA LEU A 151 4.22 -5.07 -18.46
C LEU A 151 3.84 -4.86 -19.94
N PRO A 152 4.58 -4.01 -20.69
CA PRO A 152 4.32 -3.78 -22.12
C PRO A 152 4.49 -5.07 -22.93
N GLY A 153 3.88 -5.15 -24.11
CA GLY A 153 4.19 -6.18 -25.11
C GLY A 153 3.78 -7.63 -24.78
N ALA A 154 2.93 -7.87 -23.78
CA ALA A 154 2.43 -9.21 -23.49
C ALA A 154 1.52 -9.70 -24.64
N ALA A 155 2.09 -10.45 -25.58
CA ALA A 155 1.43 -10.94 -26.80
C ALA A 155 0.45 -12.12 -26.57
N SER A 156 0.09 -12.42 -25.33
CA SER A 156 -0.83 -13.52 -24.99
C SER A 156 -1.64 -13.18 -23.74
N ASN A 157 -2.70 -13.96 -23.50
CA ASN A 157 -3.60 -13.87 -22.33
C ASN A 157 -2.90 -13.97 -20.95
N ALA A 158 -1.57 -14.08 -20.89
CA ALA A 158 -0.74 -13.93 -19.69
C ALA A 158 -0.13 -12.52 -19.63
N ALA A 159 -0.95 -11.50 -19.39
CA ALA A 159 -0.47 -10.14 -19.18
C ALA A 159 0.38 -10.08 -17.91
N GLY A 160 1.69 -9.94 -18.07
CA GLY A 160 2.63 -9.77 -16.97
C GLY A 160 2.36 -8.48 -16.20
N ARG A 161 2.65 -8.46 -14.90
CA ARG A 161 2.50 -7.28 -14.05
C ARG A 161 3.73 -7.07 -13.18
N MET A 162 4.07 -5.81 -12.95
CA MET A 162 4.88 -5.40 -11.81
C MET A 162 3.95 -4.98 -10.68
N VAL A 163 4.17 -5.53 -9.49
CA VAL A 163 3.40 -5.25 -8.29
C VAL A 163 4.32 -4.72 -7.20
N VAL A 164 3.97 -3.56 -6.66
CA VAL A 164 4.61 -2.98 -5.48
C VAL A 164 3.66 -3.11 -4.31
N ARG A 165 3.95 -4.05 -3.41
CA ARG A 165 3.17 -4.27 -2.18
C ARG A 165 3.82 -3.52 -1.03
N ILE A 166 3.01 -2.78 -0.28
CA ILE A 166 3.43 -1.97 0.86
C ILE A 166 2.74 -2.49 2.10
N VAL A 167 3.49 -2.70 3.18
CA VAL A 167 2.97 -3.07 4.51
C VAL A 167 3.37 -1.99 5.51
N LYS A 168 2.39 -1.40 6.18
CA LYS A 168 2.59 -0.47 7.30
C LYS A 168 2.10 -1.11 8.59
N ARG A 169 2.91 -1.04 9.64
CA ARG A 169 2.60 -1.56 10.97
C ARG A 169 2.57 -0.44 12.01
N PRO A 170 1.62 -0.42 12.96
CA PRO A 170 1.54 0.59 14.01
C PRO A 170 2.75 0.57 14.94
N GLU A 171 3.27 -0.62 15.26
CA GLU A 171 4.40 -0.81 16.18
C GLU A 171 5.74 -0.33 15.61
N ALA A 172 5.82 -0.11 14.30
CA ALA A 172 7.00 0.40 13.62
C ALA A 172 6.68 1.73 12.90
N PRO A 173 6.36 2.82 13.63
CA PRO A 173 5.84 4.06 13.05
C PRO A 173 6.80 4.71 12.04
N ASN A 174 8.11 4.59 12.25
CA ASN A 174 9.16 5.16 11.41
C ASN A 174 9.61 4.24 10.27
N TRP A 175 8.94 3.09 10.09
CA TRP A 175 9.24 2.12 9.05
C TRP A 175 7.98 1.71 8.27
N PHE A 176 8.18 1.34 7.01
CA PHE A 176 7.25 0.53 6.23
C PHE A 176 8.03 -0.50 5.42
N TYR A 177 7.35 -1.55 5.00
CA TYR A 177 7.93 -2.66 4.25
C TYR A 177 7.42 -2.59 2.82
N LEU A 178 8.30 -2.89 1.87
CA LEU A 178 8.04 -2.81 0.44
C LEU A 178 8.51 -4.09 -0.23
N ARG A 179 7.64 -4.70 -1.04
CA ARG A 179 7.95 -5.80 -1.94
C ARG A 179 7.73 -5.36 -3.37
N VAL A 180 8.74 -5.50 -4.22
CA VAL A 180 8.59 -5.41 -5.68
C VAL A 180 8.52 -6.82 -6.22
N ALA A 181 7.49 -7.17 -6.99
CA ALA A 181 7.32 -8.51 -7.55
C ALA A 181 6.83 -8.47 -9.01
N LEU A 182 7.16 -9.52 -9.78
CA LEU A 182 6.68 -9.75 -11.14
C LEU A 182 5.71 -10.92 -11.18
N GLU A 183 4.48 -10.67 -11.65
CA GLU A 183 3.40 -11.66 -11.74
C GLU A 183 3.07 -12.00 -13.20
N GLY A 184 2.57 -13.21 -13.46
CA GLY A 184 1.98 -13.62 -14.74
C GLY A 184 2.96 -13.94 -15.88
N ASP A 185 4.03 -13.16 -16.06
CA ASP A 185 5.00 -13.34 -17.15
C ASP A 185 6.26 -14.07 -16.64
N PRO A 186 6.46 -15.35 -16.99
CA PRO A 186 7.61 -16.14 -16.52
C PRO A 186 8.92 -15.74 -17.19
N ALA A 187 8.89 -15.02 -18.32
CA ALA A 187 10.09 -14.57 -19.03
C ALA A 187 10.62 -13.23 -18.48
N ALA A 188 9.84 -12.54 -17.65
CA ALA A 188 10.22 -11.28 -17.04
C ALA A 188 11.07 -11.50 -15.78
N GLN A 189 12.13 -10.71 -15.65
CA GLN A 189 13.04 -10.72 -14.49
C GLN A 189 13.32 -9.30 -13.99
N LEU A 190 13.48 -9.16 -12.68
CA LEU A 190 13.90 -7.90 -12.07
C LEU A 190 15.40 -7.71 -12.31
N MET A 191 15.78 -6.61 -12.97
CA MET A 191 17.18 -6.26 -13.17
C MET A 191 17.69 -5.30 -12.10
N GLN A 192 16.86 -4.32 -11.73
CA GLN A 192 17.27 -3.28 -10.81
C GLN A 192 16.05 -2.63 -10.15
N VAL A 193 16.14 -2.40 -8.84
CA VAL A 193 15.26 -1.52 -8.09
C VAL A 193 16.08 -0.30 -7.67
N THR A 194 15.65 0.88 -8.10
CA THR A 194 16.26 2.16 -7.74
C THR A 194 15.34 2.90 -6.79
N LEU A 195 15.85 3.22 -5.61
CA LEU A 195 15.20 4.05 -4.62
C LEU A 195 15.88 5.42 -4.56
N MET A 196 15.12 6.50 -4.72
CA MET A 196 15.67 7.84 -4.68
C MET A 196 15.17 8.62 -3.47
N SER A 197 16.07 9.40 -2.90
CA SER A 197 15.85 10.24 -1.73
C SER A 197 16.41 11.63 -1.99
N TYR A 198 15.68 12.65 -1.55
CA TYR A 198 16.27 13.94 -1.24
C TYR A 198 16.37 13.98 0.29
N PRO A 199 17.52 13.72 0.91
CA PRO A 199 17.60 13.68 2.37
C PRO A 199 17.49 15.11 2.96
N TYR A 200 16.30 15.69 2.86
CA TYR A 200 15.89 17.05 3.19
C TYR A 200 16.17 18.18 2.19
N ILE A 201 15.40 19.28 2.31
CA ILE A 201 15.54 20.49 1.50
C ILE A 201 16.77 21.26 1.98
N THR A 202 17.67 21.57 1.06
CA THR A 202 18.90 22.32 1.32
C THR A 202 18.83 23.68 0.66
N SER A 203 19.16 24.74 1.37
CA SER A 203 19.06 26.12 0.87
C SER A 203 20.37 26.62 0.25
N ALA A 204 21.52 26.06 0.67
CA ALA A 204 22.86 26.51 0.23
C ALA A 204 23.74 25.38 -0.38
N PRO A 205 24.68 25.70 -1.28
CA PRO A 205 25.56 24.70 -1.93
C PRO A 205 26.32 23.77 -0.96
N ARG A 206 26.77 24.27 0.20
CA ARG A 206 27.45 23.46 1.22
C ARG A 206 26.55 22.42 1.87
N GLU A 207 25.26 22.74 1.98
CA GLU A 207 24.22 21.85 2.53
C GLU A 207 23.86 20.72 1.57
N ARG A 208 24.17 20.87 0.26
CA ARG A 208 23.96 19.84 -0.78
C ARG A 208 24.98 18.69 -0.73
N GLN A 209 25.87 18.67 0.27
CA GLN A 209 26.73 17.52 0.51
C GLN A 209 25.88 16.37 1.03
N ARG A 210 25.40 15.55 0.09
CA ARG A 210 24.65 14.34 0.34
C ARG A 210 25.58 13.18 0.61
N TRP A 211 25.20 12.37 1.57
CA TRP A 211 25.97 11.23 2.03
C TRP A 211 25.08 10.01 2.14
N ALA A 212 25.71 8.86 1.91
CA ALA A 212 25.17 7.56 2.25
C ALA A 212 26.10 6.94 3.30
N THR A 213 25.56 6.39 4.38
CA THR A 213 26.34 5.71 5.41
C THR A 213 25.80 4.32 5.60
N THR A 214 26.63 3.32 5.30
CA THR A 214 26.32 1.92 5.49
C THR A 214 26.65 1.48 6.91
N LEU A 215 26.46 0.18 7.17
CA LEU A 215 26.85 -0.45 8.42
C LEU A 215 28.34 -0.29 8.74
N THR A 216 29.21 -0.24 7.73
CA THR A 216 30.67 -0.26 7.92
C THR A 216 31.38 1.02 7.48
N ARG A 217 30.81 1.82 6.56
CA ARG A 217 31.49 3.02 6.02
C ARG A 217 30.52 4.11 5.57
N ALA A 218 31.07 5.23 5.10
CA ALA A 218 30.32 6.36 4.58
C ALA A 218 30.86 6.81 3.22
N PHE A 219 29.94 7.23 2.35
CA PHE A 219 30.19 7.72 1.00
C PHE A 219 29.67 9.14 0.91
N GLN A 220 30.47 10.04 0.34
CA GLN A 220 29.90 11.23 -0.26
C GLN A 220 29.25 10.81 -1.58
N VAL A 221 27.99 11.18 -1.76
CA VAL A 221 27.25 10.83 -2.97
C VAL A 221 27.70 11.77 -4.08
N LEU A 222 28.21 11.19 -5.16
CA LEU A 222 28.70 11.88 -6.35
C LEU A 222 27.97 11.32 -7.59
N ASP A 223 28.23 11.93 -8.75
CA ASP A 223 27.63 11.51 -10.02
C ASP A 223 27.97 10.06 -10.37
N LYS A 224 29.24 9.67 -10.19
CA LYS A 224 29.69 8.29 -10.36
C LYS A 224 29.19 7.44 -9.18
N PRO A 225 28.37 6.39 -9.43
CA PRO A 225 27.91 5.51 -8.36
C PRO A 225 29.08 4.79 -7.67
N ALA A 226 29.02 4.72 -6.34
CA ALA A 226 29.93 3.93 -5.51
C ALA A 226 29.29 2.59 -5.18
N ALA A 227 30.01 1.50 -5.45
CA ALA A 227 29.56 0.15 -5.11
C ALA A 227 29.81 -0.17 -3.63
N PHE A 228 28.90 -0.94 -3.06
CA PHE A 228 29.01 -1.49 -1.71
C PHE A 228 28.59 -2.95 -1.67
N ASP A 229 29.16 -3.70 -0.74
CA ASP A 229 28.94 -5.14 -0.64
C ASP A 229 27.58 -5.44 0.00
N PRO A 230 26.59 -5.97 -0.74
CA PRO A 230 25.29 -6.28 -0.17
C PRO A 230 25.35 -7.21 1.04
N ALA A 231 26.33 -8.13 1.09
CA ALA A 231 26.44 -9.10 2.19
C ALA A 231 26.83 -8.45 3.53
N ALA A 232 27.68 -7.42 3.50
CA ALA A 232 28.17 -6.72 4.69
C ALA A 232 27.51 -5.35 4.93
N GLU A 233 26.90 -4.76 3.90
CA GLU A 233 26.43 -3.38 3.88
C GLU A 233 24.93 -3.28 3.49
N TRP A 234 24.10 -4.24 3.92
CA TRP A 234 22.66 -4.34 3.61
C TRP A 234 21.76 -3.27 4.25
N GLY A 235 22.33 -2.37 5.06
CA GLY A 235 21.65 -1.24 5.67
C GLY A 235 22.32 0.07 5.28
N VAL A 236 21.53 1.06 4.86
CA VAL A 236 22.00 2.36 4.37
C VAL A 236 21.21 3.52 4.97
N VAL A 237 21.91 4.54 5.47
CA VAL A 237 21.37 5.83 5.91
C VAL A 237 21.69 6.90 4.88
N LEU A 238 20.68 7.59 4.36
CA LEU A 238 20.80 8.69 3.40
C LEU A 238 20.59 10.00 4.15
N HIS A 239 21.59 10.90 4.12
CA HIS A 239 21.58 12.13 4.94
C HIS A 239 22.36 13.28 4.29
N ASN A 240 22.19 14.48 4.83
CA ASN A 240 23.04 15.63 4.54
C ASN A 240 23.91 15.95 5.77
N LYS A 241 25.21 16.17 5.56
CA LYS A 241 26.14 16.45 6.69
C LYS A 241 26.05 17.87 7.23
N ASN A 242 25.70 18.84 6.37
CA ASN A 242 25.78 20.26 6.69
C ASN A 242 24.40 20.95 6.63
N ALA A 243 23.29 20.20 6.57
CA ALA A 243 21.97 20.81 6.52
C ALA A 243 21.62 21.46 7.86
N HIS A 244 20.98 22.62 7.82
CA HIS A 244 20.41 23.28 9.00
C HIS A 244 19.28 22.44 9.65
N GLU A 245 18.57 21.65 8.85
CA GLU A 245 17.52 20.75 9.31
C GLU A 245 17.96 19.29 9.29
N ASN A 246 17.53 18.55 10.31
CA ASN A 246 17.97 17.19 10.58
C ASN A 246 16.92 16.17 10.12
N GLY A 247 17.22 15.47 9.03
CA GLY A 247 16.36 14.40 8.53
C GLY A 247 17.06 13.55 7.48
N GLY A 248 16.43 12.44 7.14
CA GLY A 248 16.95 11.55 6.11
C GLY A 248 16.13 10.28 5.95
N ALA A 249 16.59 9.44 5.03
CA ALA A 249 15.95 8.19 4.66
C ALA A 249 16.82 7.00 5.10
N LEU A 250 16.16 5.88 5.37
CA LEU A 250 16.79 4.64 5.83
C LEU A 250 16.36 3.49 4.91
N VAL A 251 17.30 2.64 4.52
CA VAL A 251 17.05 1.42 3.74
C VAL A 251 17.66 0.23 4.44
N VAL A 252 16.88 -0.84 4.53
CA VAL A 252 17.35 -2.19 4.85
C VAL A 252 16.82 -3.13 3.77
N PHE A 253 17.67 -4.01 3.25
CA PHE A 253 17.29 -5.04 2.28
C PHE A 253 17.80 -6.40 2.73
N ASP A 254 17.21 -7.48 2.22
CA ASP A 254 17.74 -8.82 2.50
C ASP A 254 19.03 -9.05 1.68
N PRO A 255 20.20 -9.25 2.31
CA PRO A 255 21.45 -9.51 1.59
C PRO A 255 21.37 -10.77 0.70
N ALA A 256 20.52 -11.75 1.04
CA ALA A 256 20.36 -12.97 0.25
C ALA A 256 19.63 -12.74 -1.07
N GLU A 257 18.97 -11.60 -1.29
CA GLU A 257 18.21 -11.29 -2.50
C GLU A 257 18.96 -10.38 -3.49
N VAL A 258 20.02 -9.71 -3.03
CA VAL A 258 20.71 -8.64 -3.78
C VAL A 258 22.11 -9.09 -4.21
N ALA A 259 22.34 -9.18 -5.52
CA ALA A 259 23.64 -9.53 -6.08
C ALA A 259 24.63 -8.36 -6.07
N SER A 260 24.15 -7.13 -6.29
CA SER A 260 25.00 -5.94 -6.21
C SER A 260 24.23 -4.70 -5.81
N ALA A 261 24.92 -3.77 -5.15
CA ALA A 261 24.34 -2.52 -4.71
C ALA A 261 25.29 -1.34 -4.98
N THR A 262 24.70 -0.21 -5.39
CA THR A 262 25.45 1.03 -5.58
C THR A 262 24.66 2.21 -5.03
N VAL A 263 25.38 3.27 -4.67
CA VAL A 263 24.80 4.55 -4.30
C VAL A 263 25.43 5.67 -5.12
N GLY A 264 24.62 6.56 -5.68
CA GLY A 264 25.09 7.67 -6.50
C GLY A 264 24.03 8.74 -6.71
N GLY A 265 24.34 9.73 -7.53
CA GLY A 265 23.39 10.74 -7.98
C GLY A 265 23.78 12.16 -7.61
N THR A 266 23.65 13.06 -8.59
CA THR A 266 24.04 14.47 -8.44
C THR A 266 22.95 15.31 -7.77
N TYR A 267 21.69 15.09 -8.14
CA TYR A 267 20.56 15.89 -7.64
C TYR A 267 19.73 15.16 -6.58
N CYS A 268 19.54 13.85 -6.64
CA CYS A 268 19.02 13.04 -5.54
C CYS A 268 20.03 11.95 -5.18
N VAL A 269 19.90 11.34 -4.00
CA VAL A 269 20.63 10.11 -3.66
C VAL A 269 19.83 8.94 -4.19
N ALA A 270 20.42 8.16 -5.08
CA ALA A 270 19.85 6.94 -5.63
C ALA A 270 20.59 5.72 -5.06
N VAL A 271 19.85 4.84 -4.40
CA VAL A 271 20.31 3.49 -4.04
C VAL A 271 19.81 2.54 -5.11
N ASN A 272 20.74 1.93 -5.86
CA ASN A 272 20.43 0.95 -6.89
C ASN A 272 20.74 -0.44 -6.36
N LEU A 273 19.73 -1.31 -6.35
CA LEU A 273 19.83 -2.69 -5.93
C LEU A 273 19.58 -3.58 -7.14
N ALA A 274 20.57 -4.38 -7.54
CA ALA A 274 20.40 -5.41 -8.55
C ALA A 274 20.11 -6.74 -7.84
N PRO A 275 18.91 -7.32 -8.01
CA PRO A 275 18.59 -8.62 -7.46
C PRO A 275 19.48 -9.74 -8.00
N ASN A 276 19.44 -10.90 -7.36
CA ASN A 276 20.05 -12.12 -7.90
C ASN A 276 19.53 -12.46 -9.30
N PRO A 277 20.32 -13.16 -10.14
CA PRO A 277 19.87 -13.59 -11.46
C PRO A 277 18.55 -14.35 -11.40
N ASN A 278 17.64 -14.05 -12.34
CA ASN A 278 16.28 -14.62 -12.42
C ASN A 278 15.36 -14.28 -11.22
N ALA A 279 15.73 -13.33 -10.35
CA ALA A 279 14.84 -12.90 -9.29
C ALA A 279 13.56 -12.28 -9.87
N ARG A 280 12.44 -12.69 -9.29
CA ARG A 280 11.10 -12.17 -9.61
C ARG A 280 10.55 -11.27 -8.53
N GLU A 281 11.22 -11.20 -7.39
CA GLU A 281 10.83 -10.35 -6.28
C GLU A 281 12.05 -9.80 -5.53
N LEU A 282 11.83 -8.71 -4.80
CA LEU A 282 12.79 -8.07 -3.91
C LEU A 282 12.04 -7.46 -2.72
N HIS A 283 12.54 -7.71 -1.51
CA HIS A 283 11.96 -7.25 -0.25
C HIS A 283 12.86 -6.21 0.43
N LEU A 284 12.23 -5.13 0.89
CA LEU A 284 12.89 -3.94 1.41
C LEU A 284 12.15 -3.42 2.64
N THR A 285 12.88 -2.82 3.57
CA THR A 285 12.32 -2.00 4.65
C THR A 285 12.83 -0.58 4.50
N LEU A 286 11.90 0.37 4.47
CA LEU A 286 12.18 1.78 4.23
C LEU A 286 11.77 2.59 5.45
N GLY A 287 12.66 3.47 5.86
CA GLY A 287 12.52 4.26 7.07
C GLY A 287 12.84 5.71 6.86
N TYR A 288 12.70 6.47 7.93
CA TYR A 288 13.20 7.83 8.02
C TYR A 288 13.72 8.12 9.43
N PHE A 289 14.48 9.19 9.55
CA PHE A 289 14.68 9.87 10.82
C PHE A 289 14.39 11.36 10.64
N TRP A 290 13.99 12.01 11.73
CA TRP A 290 13.56 13.39 11.75
C TRP A 290 13.97 14.03 13.09
N ASP A 291 14.25 15.32 13.08
CA ASP A 291 14.71 16.10 14.24
C ASP A 291 15.90 15.45 14.99
N THR A 292 16.69 14.62 14.29
CA THR A 292 17.80 13.87 14.88
C THR A 292 19.04 14.08 14.03
N HIS A 293 20.11 14.63 14.64
CA HIS A 293 21.37 14.84 13.93
C HIS A 293 21.91 13.52 13.34
N TYR A 294 22.45 13.58 12.11
CA TYR A 294 22.78 12.38 11.34
C TYR A 294 23.73 11.43 12.08
N THR A 295 24.67 11.93 12.90
CA THR A 295 25.59 11.09 13.67
C THR A 295 24.87 10.20 14.69
N ALA A 296 23.86 10.75 15.36
CA ALA A 296 23.02 10.00 16.29
C ALA A 296 22.12 9.02 15.53
N ALA A 297 21.53 9.45 14.41
CA ALA A 297 20.71 8.59 13.55
C ALA A 297 21.50 7.39 13.00
N VAL A 298 22.73 7.62 12.50
CA VAL A 298 23.64 6.55 12.03
C VAL A 298 23.99 5.59 13.14
N THR A 299 24.29 6.10 14.34
CA THR A 299 24.64 5.26 15.50
C THR A 299 23.47 4.38 15.92
N ALA A 300 22.28 4.98 16.05
CA ALA A 300 21.04 4.26 16.37
C ALA A 300 20.70 3.23 15.28
N PHE A 301 20.82 3.60 14.01
CA PHE A 301 20.59 2.70 12.89
C PHE A 301 21.53 1.49 12.94
N ARG A 302 22.84 1.69 13.12
CA ARG A 302 23.80 0.57 13.23
C ARG A 302 23.50 -0.35 14.41
N GLY A 303 23.06 0.20 15.54
CA GLY A 303 22.66 -0.59 16.71
C GLY A 303 21.36 -1.38 16.52
N GLY A 304 20.44 -0.89 15.67
CA GLY A 304 19.12 -1.49 15.45
C GLY A 304 18.94 -2.26 14.13
N ALA A 305 19.83 -2.09 13.16
CA ALA A 305 19.65 -2.58 11.79
C ALA A 305 19.40 -4.09 11.74
N ALA A 306 20.07 -4.88 12.57
CA ALA A 306 19.89 -6.34 12.62
C ALA A 306 18.47 -6.73 13.05
N GLY A 307 17.88 -5.98 13.98
CA GLY A 307 16.47 -6.14 14.36
C GLY A 307 15.53 -5.80 13.21
N VAL A 308 15.79 -4.71 12.49
CA VAL A 308 15.00 -4.30 11.31
C VAL A 308 15.07 -5.34 10.18
N LEU A 309 16.24 -5.93 9.94
CA LEU A 309 16.39 -7.02 8.97
C LEU A 309 15.63 -8.28 9.41
N ALA A 310 15.74 -8.66 10.68
CA ALA A 310 14.99 -9.79 11.22
C ALA A 310 13.46 -9.55 11.12
N ASP A 311 13.02 -8.31 11.28
CA ASP A 311 11.63 -7.92 11.10
C ASP A 311 11.20 -8.01 9.63
N LEU A 312 12.03 -7.53 8.68
CA LEU A 312 11.81 -7.66 7.23
C LEU A 312 11.57 -9.12 6.84
N GLN A 313 12.43 -10.02 7.31
CA GLN A 313 12.37 -11.45 7.00
C GLN A 313 11.15 -12.15 7.62
N ARG A 314 10.50 -11.55 8.61
CA ARG A 314 9.30 -12.07 9.28
C ARG A 314 8.01 -11.38 8.83
N VAL A 315 8.08 -10.42 7.91
CA VAL A 315 6.86 -9.78 7.40
C VAL A 315 5.96 -10.82 6.77
N GLU A 316 4.73 -10.92 7.26
CA GLU A 316 3.69 -11.71 6.59
C GLU A 316 3.28 -10.96 5.31
N TRP A 317 3.76 -11.38 4.15
CA TRP A 317 3.43 -10.69 2.90
C TRP A 317 2.04 -11.04 2.37
N THR A 318 1.46 -12.17 2.79
CA THR A 318 0.16 -12.65 2.34
C THR A 318 -0.98 -11.87 2.98
N VAL A 319 -2.01 -11.55 2.20
CA VAL A 319 -3.29 -11.03 2.71
C VAL A 319 -4.33 -12.12 2.54
N ARG A 320 -5.08 -12.39 3.60
CA ARG A 320 -6.16 -13.38 3.56
C ARG A 320 -7.46 -12.68 3.19
N PRO A 321 -8.20 -13.18 2.19
CA PRO A 321 -9.56 -12.74 1.95
C PRO A 321 -10.42 -12.81 3.21
N ASP A 322 -11.03 -11.69 3.60
CA ASP A 322 -11.87 -11.59 4.79
C ASP A 322 -13.25 -12.21 4.52
N ALA A 323 -13.36 -13.51 4.78
CA ALA A 323 -14.59 -14.28 4.61
C ALA A 323 -15.73 -13.78 5.50
N GLU A 324 -15.43 -13.28 6.70
CA GLU A 324 -16.45 -12.77 7.62
C GLU A 324 -17.03 -11.45 7.11
N LEU A 325 -16.18 -10.55 6.63
CA LEU A 325 -16.60 -9.31 6.00
C LEU A 325 -17.43 -9.58 4.76
N TRP A 326 -17.00 -10.53 3.92
CA TRP A 326 -17.82 -10.97 2.78
C TRP A 326 -19.17 -11.51 3.24
N ALA A 327 -19.23 -12.36 4.26
CA ALA A 327 -20.48 -12.91 4.78
C ALA A 327 -21.42 -11.81 5.35
N ARG A 328 -20.87 -10.74 5.92
CA ARG A 328 -21.65 -9.55 6.34
C ARG A 328 -22.21 -8.80 5.13
N GLU A 329 -21.38 -8.49 4.13
CA GLU A 329 -21.82 -7.77 2.93
C GLU A 329 -22.85 -8.58 2.13
N ARG A 330 -22.61 -9.88 1.99
CA ARG A 330 -23.53 -10.82 1.35
C ARG A 330 -24.91 -10.81 1.98
N ARG A 331 -24.99 -10.95 3.31
CA ARG A 331 -26.28 -10.91 4.04
C ARG A 331 -27.02 -9.59 3.84
N ALA A 332 -26.30 -8.46 3.83
CA ALA A 332 -26.91 -7.16 3.61
C ALA A 332 -27.50 -7.03 2.20
N ILE A 333 -26.79 -7.51 1.16
CA ILE A 333 -27.27 -7.50 -0.22
C ILE A 333 -28.45 -8.46 -0.41
N GLU A 334 -28.35 -9.69 0.10
CA GLU A 334 -29.44 -10.68 0.01
C GLU A 334 -30.70 -10.20 0.74
N GLY A 335 -30.56 -9.45 1.84
CA GLY A 335 -31.70 -8.81 2.52
C GLY A 335 -32.39 -7.71 1.71
N LEU A 336 -31.69 -7.06 0.78
CA LEU A 336 -32.27 -6.05 -0.14
C LEU A 336 -32.85 -6.68 -1.42
N MET A 337 -32.39 -7.88 -1.77
CA MET A 337 -32.84 -8.62 -2.96
C MET A 337 -34.27 -9.18 -2.84
N VAL A 338 -34.92 -9.04 -1.69
CA VAL A 338 -36.32 -9.46 -1.47
C VAL A 338 -37.34 -8.66 -2.30
N TYR A 339 -36.98 -7.48 -2.78
CA TYR A 339 -37.83 -6.68 -3.67
C TYR A 339 -37.69 -7.15 -5.12
N LYS A 340 -38.80 -7.58 -5.74
CA LYS A 340 -38.80 -8.15 -7.10
C LYS A 340 -38.17 -7.24 -8.17
N VAL A 341 -38.34 -5.92 -8.03
CA VAL A 341 -37.72 -4.93 -8.93
C VAL A 341 -36.20 -4.97 -8.83
N VAL A 342 -35.68 -5.04 -7.61
CA VAL A 342 -34.24 -5.17 -7.33
C VAL A 342 -33.69 -6.49 -7.88
N GLU A 343 -34.37 -7.61 -7.62
CA GLU A 343 -33.95 -8.92 -8.10
C GLU A 343 -33.88 -8.97 -9.63
N THR A 344 -34.90 -8.42 -10.31
CA THR A 344 -34.97 -8.40 -11.78
C THR A 344 -33.83 -7.57 -12.38
N GLN A 345 -33.48 -6.45 -11.76
CA GLN A 345 -32.48 -5.52 -12.28
C GLN A 345 -31.04 -5.95 -11.97
N PHE A 346 -30.78 -6.50 -10.78
CA PHE A 346 -29.41 -6.71 -10.27
C PHE A 346 -29.07 -8.19 -9.99
N GLY A 347 -30.03 -9.12 -10.10
CA GLY A 347 -29.83 -10.52 -9.70
C GLY A 347 -28.72 -11.25 -10.45
N SER A 348 -28.55 -10.97 -11.76
CA SER A 348 -27.49 -11.58 -12.58
C SER A 348 -26.09 -11.11 -12.16
N GLN A 349 -25.92 -9.80 -11.95
CA GLN A 349 -24.68 -9.19 -11.46
C GLN A 349 -24.32 -9.75 -10.08
N TRP A 350 -25.30 -9.81 -9.17
CA TRP A 350 -25.11 -10.36 -7.83
C TRP A 350 -24.69 -11.83 -7.87
N LYS A 351 -25.38 -12.67 -8.66
CA LYS A 351 -25.04 -14.09 -8.81
C LYS A 351 -23.61 -14.30 -9.34
N ALA A 352 -23.19 -13.50 -10.31
CA ALA A 352 -21.83 -13.55 -10.83
C ALA A 352 -20.79 -13.20 -9.75
N MET A 353 -21.00 -12.11 -9.00
CA MET A 353 -20.11 -11.70 -7.91
C MET A 353 -20.06 -12.74 -6.79
N ALA A 354 -21.20 -13.30 -6.37
CA ALA A 354 -21.25 -14.31 -5.33
C ALA A 354 -20.55 -15.61 -5.73
N THR A 355 -20.67 -16.01 -7.00
CA THR A 355 -19.97 -17.18 -7.56
C THR A 355 -18.45 -16.94 -7.55
N GLU A 356 -18.01 -15.77 -8.00
CA GLU A 356 -16.60 -15.41 -8.02
C GLU A 356 -16.01 -15.33 -6.59
N ALA A 357 -16.73 -14.73 -5.65
CA ALA A 357 -16.33 -14.69 -4.25
C ALA A 357 -16.17 -16.10 -3.66
N GLY A 358 -17.12 -17.00 -3.96
CA GLY A 358 -17.03 -18.41 -3.57
C GLY A 358 -15.77 -19.09 -4.13
N ARG A 359 -15.44 -18.83 -5.41
CA ARG A 359 -14.22 -19.36 -6.05
C ARG A 359 -12.94 -18.82 -5.41
N LEU A 360 -12.89 -17.52 -5.12
CA LEU A 360 -11.74 -16.87 -4.48
C LEU A 360 -11.54 -17.36 -3.05
N LEU A 361 -12.61 -17.52 -2.27
CA LEU A 361 -12.56 -17.99 -0.88
C LEU A 361 -12.22 -19.49 -0.78
N ALA A 362 -12.67 -20.31 -1.72
CA ALA A 362 -12.34 -21.74 -1.76
C ALA A 362 -10.85 -22.00 -2.03
N GLY A 363 -10.15 -21.06 -2.66
CA GLY A 363 -8.71 -21.13 -2.91
C GLY A 363 -7.83 -20.71 -1.72
N VAL A 364 -8.42 -20.29 -0.59
CA VAL A 364 -7.66 -19.84 0.58
C VAL A 364 -7.40 -21.03 1.52
N PRO A 365 -6.14 -21.39 1.81
CA PRO A 365 -5.84 -22.50 2.72
C PRO A 365 -6.35 -22.21 4.14
N ALA A 366 -6.79 -23.26 4.83
CA ALA A 366 -7.36 -23.18 6.18
C ALA A 366 -6.37 -22.60 7.21
N PRO A 367 -6.85 -21.84 8.22
CA PRO A 367 -6.01 -21.10 9.15
C PRO A 367 -5.09 -21.96 10.04
N SER A 368 -5.34 -23.27 10.14
CA SER A 368 -4.62 -24.20 11.01
C SER A 368 -3.38 -24.84 10.38
N SER A 369 -3.05 -24.53 9.13
CA SER A 369 -1.82 -25.01 8.52
C SER A 369 -0.73 -23.95 8.72
N PRO A 370 0.40 -24.25 9.40
CA PRO A 370 1.55 -23.37 9.36
C PRO A 370 1.94 -23.25 7.89
N ALA A 371 1.69 -22.08 7.30
CA ALA A 371 2.10 -21.80 5.94
C ALA A 371 3.61 -21.98 5.91
N VAL A 372 4.07 -23.08 5.30
CA VAL A 372 5.44 -23.20 4.86
C VAL A 372 5.67 -21.97 3.99
N PRO A 373 6.73 -21.17 4.23
CA PRO A 373 7.07 -20.06 3.35
C PRO A 373 7.57 -20.67 2.04
N SER A 374 6.66 -21.11 1.18
CA SER A 374 7.01 -21.38 -0.21
C SER A 374 7.22 -20.02 -0.86
N ALA A 375 8.49 -19.59 -0.84
CA ALA A 375 9.03 -18.72 -1.86
C ALA A 375 8.50 -19.18 -3.22
N SER A 376 8.06 -18.24 -4.06
CA SER A 376 7.44 -18.47 -5.36
C SER A 376 6.00 -18.98 -5.35
N SER A 377 5.08 -18.05 -5.13
CA SER A 377 4.10 -17.71 -6.17
C SER A 377 3.50 -16.37 -5.78
N ALA A 378 3.78 -15.34 -6.60
CA ALA A 378 2.89 -14.21 -6.71
C ALA A 378 1.46 -14.76 -6.81
N GLY A 379 0.69 -14.70 -5.72
CA GLY A 379 -0.57 -15.42 -5.61
C GLY A 379 -1.64 -14.79 -6.48
N ASP A 380 -1.62 -15.06 -7.80
CA ASP A 380 -2.58 -14.76 -8.87
C ASP A 380 -3.42 -13.46 -8.76
N GLY A 381 -2.94 -12.46 -8.01
CA GLY A 381 -3.74 -11.33 -7.55
C GLY A 381 -5.04 -11.72 -6.84
N VAL A 382 -5.12 -12.87 -6.14
CA VAL A 382 -6.37 -13.35 -5.51
C VAL A 382 -6.90 -12.36 -4.48
N ASP A 383 -6.05 -11.84 -3.62
CA ASP A 383 -6.36 -10.81 -2.63
C ASP A 383 -6.81 -9.50 -3.28
N ARG A 384 -6.11 -9.07 -4.34
CA ARG A 384 -6.50 -7.90 -5.15
C ARG A 384 -7.87 -8.08 -5.80
N ARG A 385 -8.13 -9.22 -6.43
CA ARG A 385 -9.44 -9.56 -7.04
C ARG A 385 -10.54 -9.60 -6.00
N PHE A 386 -10.26 -10.16 -4.83
CA PHE A 386 -11.19 -10.17 -3.70
C PHE A 386 -11.49 -8.75 -3.20
N SER A 387 -10.49 -7.89 -3.05
CA SER A 387 -10.67 -6.48 -2.65
C SER A 387 -11.51 -5.69 -3.67
N VAL A 388 -11.27 -5.89 -4.97
CA VAL A 388 -12.09 -5.29 -6.04
C VAL A 388 -13.53 -5.78 -5.95
N MET A 389 -13.73 -7.09 -5.83
CA MET A 389 -15.06 -7.71 -5.73
C MET A 389 -15.81 -7.22 -4.49
N LEU A 390 -15.15 -7.09 -3.34
CA LEU A 390 -15.75 -6.54 -2.13
C LEU A 390 -16.16 -5.07 -2.29
N SER A 391 -15.34 -4.28 -2.99
CA SER A 391 -15.65 -2.88 -3.31
C SER A 391 -16.88 -2.77 -4.23
N GLN A 392 -16.96 -3.63 -5.24
CA GLN A 392 -18.12 -3.73 -6.13
C GLN A 392 -19.39 -4.17 -5.37
N ALA A 393 -19.27 -5.11 -4.42
CA ALA A 393 -20.39 -5.53 -3.59
C ALA A 393 -20.93 -4.37 -2.73
N ARG A 394 -20.04 -3.55 -2.14
CA ARG A 394 -20.44 -2.36 -1.37
C ARG A 394 -21.12 -1.29 -2.22
N GLN A 395 -20.61 -1.08 -3.43
CA GLN A 395 -21.24 -0.17 -4.40
C GLN A 395 -22.63 -0.68 -4.80
N LEU A 396 -22.76 -1.98 -5.10
CA LEU A 396 -24.05 -2.59 -5.39
C LEU A 396 -25.00 -2.39 -4.19
N ARG A 397 -24.57 -2.72 -2.97
CA ARG A 397 -25.39 -2.53 -1.76
C ARG A 397 -25.93 -1.10 -1.65
N ALA A 398 -25.09 -0.08 -1.89
CA ALA A 398 -25.54 1.31 -1.88
C ALA A 398 -26.61 1.59 -2.93
N GLN A 399 -26.43 1.12 -4.17
CA GLN A 399 -27.44 1.25 -5.23
C GLN A 399 -28.76 0.53 -4.87
N LEU A 400 -28.67 -0.64 -4.25
CA LEU A 400 -29.84 -1.41 -3.83
C LEU A 400 -30.63 -0.70 -2.72
N TYR A 401 -29.94 -0.04 -1.79
CA TYR A 401 -30.60 0.72 -0.72
C TYR A 401 -31.48 1.84 -1.29
N ASP A 402 -30.99 2.58 -2.29
CA ASP A 402 -31.74 3.66 -2.91
C ASP A 402 -33.01 3.14 -3.60
N VAL A 403 -32.90 2.03 -4.35
CA VAL A 403 -34.04 1.42 -5.04
C VAL A 403 -35.05 0.84 -4.03
N ALA A 404 -34.57 0.12 -3.01
CA ALA A 404 -35.44 -0.47 -1.99
C ALA A 404 -36.19 0.62 -1.19
N LEU A 405 -35.53 1.74 -0.88
CA LEU A 405 -36.15 2.88 -0.22
C LEU A 405 -37.25 3.50 -1.08
N GLN A 406 -37.02 3.65 -2.39
CA GLN A 406 -38.03 4.17 -3.33
C GLN A 406 -39.27 3.27 -3.42
N GLU A 407 -39.09 1.95 -3.44
CA GLU A 407 -40.22 1.00 -3.43
C GLU A 407 -40.99 1.08 -2.11
N LEU A 408 -40.30 1.14 -0.97
CA LEU A 408 -40.95 1.25 0.33
C LEU A 408 -41.77 2.56 0.47
N ILE A 409 -41.25 3.67 -0.06
CA ILE A 409 -41.99 4.94 -0.15
C ILE A 409 -43.22 4.80 -1.06
N ARG A 410 -43.08 4.13 -2.22
CA ARG A 410 -44.19 3.92 -3.16
C ARG A 410 -45.29 3.05 -2.57
N ASP A 411 -44.92 2.00 -1.84
CA ASP A 411 -45.89 1.12 -1.21
C ASP A 411 -46.57 1.76 0.00
N ALA A 412 -45.87 2.64 0.74
CA ALA A 412 -46.48 3.44 1.80
C ALA A 412 -47.42 4.54 1.28
N ALA A 413 -47.31 4.92 0.00
CA ALA A 413 -48.16 5.93 -0.65
C ALA A 413 -49.42 5.35 -1.32
N LYS A 414 -49.55 4.01 -1.37
CA LYS A 414 -50.75 3.29 -1.80
C LYS A 414 -51.60 2.95 -0.58
#